data_AF-A0A4Y2AIG1-F1
#
_entry.id   AF-A0A4Y2AIG1-F1
#
_cell.length_a   1.000
_cell.length_b   1.000
_cell.length_c   1.000
_cell.angle_alpha   90.00
_cell.angle_beta   90.00
_cell.angle_gamma   90.00
#
_symmetry.space_group_name_H-M   'P 1'
#
loop_
_entity.id
_entity.type
_entity.pdbx_description
1 polymer ?
#
loop_
_entity_poly.entity_id
_entity_poly.type
_entity_poly.pdbx_seq_one_letter_code
_entity_poly.pdbx_strand_id
1 'polypeptide(L)'
;MSVKLNLRKDELIAIAEEMGLRVPDKVKVVDLKALIESSDVYKDDIEFVRNLIDNILKEKKERLEGLEKEKLEKLEREKLESERDKRECELELEKIRLTQFEKQLEIANATRDLANTSQATEIVEPGSLTDNLESLIKSIKTLTIPVPVGSESFNPLSVSHVFLRRPWTTP
;
A
#
# COMPACT_ATOMS: atom_id res chain seq x y z
N MET A 1 -3.74 -62.53 17.46
CA MET A 1 -3.45 -61.64 16.30
C MET A 1 -2.70 -60.43 16.84
N SER A 2 -1.76 -59.84 16.10
CA SER A 2 -1.00 -58.68 16.56
C SER A 2 -1.13 -57.54 15.57
N VAL A 3 -1.30 -56.31 16.07
CA VAL A 3 -1.34 -55.10 15.25
C VAL A 3 0.08 -54.66 14.95
N LYS A 4 0.37 -54.29 13.69
CA LYS A 4 1.69 -53.75 13.32
C LYS A 4 1.79 -52.28 13.74
N LEU A 5 2.48 -52.01 14.85
CA LEU A 5 2.75 -50.65 15.34
C LEU A 5 3.92 -49.99 14.58
N ASN A 6 3.80 -49.83 13.26
CA ASN A 6 4.79 -49.13 12.42
C ASN A 6 4.42 -47.65 12.23
N LEU A 7 4.36 -46.92 13.35
CA LEU A 7 3.89 -45.54 13.43
C LEU A 7 5.02 -44.60 13.90
N ARG A 8 4.85 -43.30 13.66
CA ARG A 8 5.78 -42.27 14.17
C ARG A 8 5.67 -42.15 15.69
N LYS A 9 6.71 -41.56 16.31
CA LYS A 9 6.75 -41.36 17.77
C LYS A 9 5.49 -40.64 18.27
N ASP A 10 5.10 -39.54 17.63
CA ASP A 10 3.93 -38.75 18.03
C ASP A 10 2.61 -39.53 17.91
N GLU A 11 2.49 -40.40 16.91
CA GLU A 11 1.31 -41.25 16.72
C GLU A 11 1.22 -42.33 17.80
N LEU A 12 2.35 -42.94 18.17
CA LEU A 12 2.41 -43.91 19.26
C LEU A 12 2.12 -43.26 20.62
N ILE A 13 2.57 -42.02 20.83
CA ILE A 13 2.24 -41.24 22.03
C ILE A 13 0.73 -41.02 22.11
N ALA A 14 0.11 -40.52 21.03
CA ALA A 14 -1.32 -40.28 20.99
C ALA A 14 -2.14 -41.56 21.26
N ILE A 15 -1.74 -42.71 20.70
CA ILE A 15 -2.39 -43.99 20.95
C ILE A 15 -2.28 -44.38 22.43
N ALA A 16 -1.08 -44.28 23.00
CA ALA A 16 -0.86 -44.63 24.39
C ALA A 16 -1.67 -43.71 25.34
N GLU A 17 -1.72 -42.41 25.05
CA GLU A 17 -2.52 -41.44 25.81
C GLU A 17 -4.02 -41.73 25.71
N GLU A 18 -4.55 -42.03 24.52
CA GLU A 18 -5.96 -42.37 24.32
C GLU A 18 -6.34 -43.72 24.97
N MET A 19 -5.38 -44.65 25.07
CA MET A 19 -5.51 -45.88 25.86
C MET A 19 -5.41 -45.65 27.38
N GLY A 20 -5.18 -44.42 27.83
CA GLY A 20 -5.03 -44.07 29.25
C GLY A 20 -3.67 -44.46 29.85
N LEU A 21 -2.67 -44.76 29.01
CA LEU A 21 -1.32 -45.09 29.45
C LEU A 21 -0.52 -43.81 29.70
N ARG A 22 0.20 -43.78 30.83
CA ARG A 22 1.04 -42.62 31.16
C ARG A 22 2.36 -42.69 30.39
N VAL A 23 2.50 -41.83 29.39
CA VAL A 23 3.70 -41.77 28.55
C VAL A 23 4.74 -40.82 29.16
N PRO A 24 5.98 -41.25 29.39
CA PRO A 24 7.04 -40.35 29.84
C PRO A 24 7.64 -39.52 28.68
N ASP A 25 7.97 -38.25 28.92
CA ASP A 25 8.46 -37.30 27.91
C ASP A 25 9.67 -37.81 27.09
N LYS A 26 10.56 -38.59 27.73
CA LYS A 26 11.81 -39.10 27.13
C LYS A 26 11.74 -40.57 26.70
N VAL A 27 10.57 -41.04 26.30
CA VAL A 27 10.38 -42.44 25.86
C VAL A 27 10.97 -42.69 24.46
N LYS A 28 11.53 -43.89 24.24
CA LYS A 28 11.92 -44.35 22.90
C LYS A 28 10.74 -45.01 22.19
N VAL A 29 10.79 -45.03 20.86
CA VAL A 29 9.76 -45.68 20.03
C VAL A 29 9.61 -47.17 20.37
N VAL A 30 10.72 -47.87 20.69
CA VAL A 30 10.68 -49.29 21.09
C VAL A 30 9.95 -49.48 22.41
N ASP A 31 10.24 -48.63 23.40
CA ASP A 31 9.61 -48.69 24.72
C ASP A 31 8.11 -48.36 24.64
N LEU A 32 7.72 -47.41 23.78
CA LEU A 32 6.31 -47.10 23.50
C LEU A 32 5.56 -48.30 22.90
N LYS A 33 6.15 -48.98 21.92
CA LYS A 33 5.53 -50.16 21.32
C LYS A 33 5.34 -51.26 22.36
N ALA A 34 6.37 -51.52 23.16
CA ALA A 34 6.28 -52.49 24.24
C ALA A 34 5.23 -52.10 25.30
N LEU A 35 5.11 -50.81 25.63
CA LEU A 35 4.12 -50.30 26.58
C LEU A 35 2.68 -50.53 26.06
N ILE A 36 2.44 -50.25 24.78
CA ILE A 36 1.14 -50.48 24.15
C ILE A 36 0.83 -51.97 24.07
N GLU A 37 1.78 -52.78 23.58
CA GLU A 37 1.60 -54.24 23.43
C GLU A 37 1.41 -54.98 24.76
N SER A 38 1.97 -54.43 25.85
CA SER A 38 1.84 -55.00 27.20
C SER A 38 0.57 -54.56 27.93
N SER A 39 -0.12 -53.53 27.44
CA SER A 39 -1.38 -53.04 28.00
C SER A 39 -2.50 -54.08 27.93
N ASP A 40 -3.35 -54.12 28.96
CA ASP A 40 -4.49 -55.02 29.03
C ASP A 40 -5.50 -54.73 27.90
N VAL A 41 -5.71 -53.44 27.58
CA VAL A 41 -6.58 -53.00 26.47
C VAL A 41 -6.12 -53.60 25.14
N TYR A 42 -4.82 -53.71 24.91
CA TYR A 42 -4.28 -54.29 23.68
C TYR A 42 -4.51 -55.81 23.59
N LYS A 43 -4.52 -56.51 24.72
CA LYS A 43 -4.72 -57.96 24.78
C LYS A 43 -6.21 -58.32 24.74
N ASP A 44 -7.02 -57.51 25.40
CA ASP A 44 -8.46 -57.74 25.55
C ASP A 44 -9.23 -57.34 24.30
N ASP A 45 -8.89 -56.18 23.69
CA ASP A 45 -9.58 -55.67 22.51
C ASP A 45 -8.62 -55.12 21.44
N ILE A 46 -8.11 -56.06 20.64
CA ILE A 46 -7.22 -55.77 19.51
C ILE A 46 -7.94 -54.95 18.42
N GLU A 47 -9.26 -55.12 18.25
CA GLU A 47 -10.02 -54.40 17.22
C GLU A 47 -10.19 -52.94 17.59
N PHE A 48 -10.43 -52.65 18.87
CA PHE A 48 -10.44 -51.30 19.39
C PHE A 48 -9.12 -50.58 19.09
N VAL A 49 -7.98 -51.22 19.37
CA VAL A 49 -6.66 -50.62 19.08
C VAL A 49 -6.47 -50.39 17.57
N ARG A 50 -6.91 -51.32 16.72
CA ARG A 50 -6.87 -51.14 15.26
C ARG A 50 -7.68 -49.92 14.83
N ASN A 51 -8.91 -49.80 15.31
CA ASN A 51 -9.80 -48.68 15.00
C ASN A 51 -9.26 -47.34 15.53
N LEU A 52 -8.64 -47.36 16.71
CA LEU A 52 -7.98 -46.20 17.30
C LEU A 52 -6.82 -45.71 16.41
N ILE A 53 -5.97 -46.63 15.94
CA ILE A 53 -4.88 -46.31 15.01
C ILE A 53 -5.43 -45.69 13.73
N ASP A 54 -6.47 -46.30 13.15
CA ASP A 54 -7.09 -45.81 11.92
C ASP A 54 -7.67 -44.40 12.11
N ASN A 55 -8.33 -44.15 13.25
CA ASN A 55 -8.89 -42.83 13.59
C ASN A 55 -7.81 -41.75 13.73
N ILE A 56 -6.74 -42.03 14.49
CA ILE A 56 -5.63 -41.06 14.69
C ILE A 56 -4.95 -40.73 13.35
N LEU A 57 -4.70 -41.74 12.51
CA LEU A 57 -4.11 -41.54 11.20
C LEU A 57 -5.03 -40.75 10.27
N LYS A 58 -6.33 -41.04 10.30
CA LYS A 58 -7.33 -40.34 9.50
C LYS A 58 -7.45 -38.87 9.92
N GLU A 59 -7.58 -38.59 11.22
CA GLU A 59 -7.68 -37.22 11.72
C GLU A 59 -6.43 -36.41 11.37
N LYS A 60 -5.24 -36.99 11.55
CA LYS A 60 -3.98 -36.32 11.21
C LYS A 60 -3.89 -35.99 9.72
N LYS A 61 -4.35 -36.90 8.86
CA LYS A 61 -4.42 -36.69 7.42
C LYS A 61 -5.40 -35.59 7.06
N GLU A 62 -6.62 -35.63 7.61
CA GLU A 62 -7.65 -34.62 7.36
C GLU A 62 -7.22 -33.23 7.82
N ARG A 63 -6.54 -33.12 8.97
CA ARG A 63 -5.95 -31.85 9.43
C ARG A 63 -4.88 -31.32 8.48
N LEU A 64 -4.01 -32.19 7.97
CA LEU A 64 -2.95 -31.79 7.04
C LEU A 64 -3.54 -31.35 5.69
N GLU A 65 -4.47 -32.12 5.14
CA GLU A 65 -5.18 -31.77 3.91
C GLU A 65 -5.99 -30.47 4.06
N GLY A 66 -6.62 -30.26 5.23
CA GLY A 66 -7.34 -29.03 5.54
C GLY A 66 -6.41 -27.80 5.53
N LEU A 67 -5.23 -27.92 6.16
CA LEU A 67 -4.23 -26.85 6.17
C LEU A 67 -3.68 -26.56 4.76
N GLU A 68 -3.44 -27.58 3.95
CA GLU A 68 -2.99 -27.39 2.56
C GLU A 68 -4.05 -26.70 1.71
N LYS A 69 -5.32 -27.10 1.84
CA LYS A 69 -6.44 -26.45 1.14
C LYS A 69 -6.61 -25.00 1.57
N GLU A 70 -6.62 -24.72 2.87
CA GLU A 70 -6.73 -23.36 3.39
C GLU A 70 -5.58 -22.47 2.87
N LYS A 71 -4.35 -22.99 2.89
CA LYS A 71 -3.18 -22.25 2.38
C LYS A 71 -3.30 -21.98 0.89
N LEU A 72 -3.81 -22.94 0.11
CA LEU A 72 -4.01 -22.78 -1.32
C LEU A 72 -5.11 -21.74 -1.62
N GLU A 73 -6.24 -21.81 -0.94
CA GLU A 73 -7.33 -20.83 -1.07
C GLU A 73 -6.90 -19.42 -0.65
N LYS A 74 -6.08 -19.30 0.39
CA LYS A 74 -5.54 -18.00 0.83
C LYS A 74 -4.64 -17.40 -0.23
N LEU A 75 -3.75 -18.22 -0.82
CA LEU A 75 -2.85 -17.79 -1.88
C LEU A 75 -3.62 -17.36 -3.14
N GLU A 76 -4.70 -18.07 -3.48
CA GLU A 76 -5.54 -17.72 -4.63
C GLU A 76 -6.29 -16.40 -4.40
N ARG A 77 -6.84 -16.19 -3.20
CA ARG A 77 -7.45 -14.91 -2.81
C ARG A 77 -6.48 -13.74 -2.89
N GLU A 78 -5.28 -13.90 -2.35
CA GLU A 78 -4.24 -12.87 -2.38
C GLU A 78 -3.82 -12.51 -3.81
N LYS A 79 -3.70 -13.51 -4.71
CA LYS A 79 -3.42 -13.25 -6.13
C LYS A 79 -4.56 -12.49 -6.81
N LEU A 80 -5.80 -12.87 -6.56
CA LEU A 80 -6.97 -12.22 -7.15
C LEU A 80 -7.10 -10.77 -6.68
N GLU A 81 -6.83 -10.52 -5.39
CA GLU A 81 -6.84 -9.18 -4.79
C GLU A 81 -5.72 -8.31 -5.39
N SER A 82 -4.49 -8.82 -5.46
CA SER A 82 -3.38 -8.09 -6.08
C SER A 82 -3.63 -7.77 -7.56
N GLU A 83 -4.24 -8.69 -8.31
CA GLU A 83 -4.60 -8.43 -9.70
C GLU A 83 -5.68 -7.36 -9.84
N ARG A 84 -6.65 -7.36 -8.92
CA ARG A 84 -7.68 -6.31 -8.83
C ARG A 84 -7.07 -4.95 -8.52
N ASP A 85 -6.22 -4.86 -7.52
CA ASP A 85 -5.57 -3.61 -7.10
C ASP A 85 -4.73 -3.03 -8.24
N LYS A 86 -4.04 -3.89 -9.00
CA LYS A 86 -3.27 -3.46 -10.17
C LYS A 86 -4.18 -2.86 -11.25
N ARG A 87 -5.30 -3.50 -11.57
CA ARG A 87 -6.28 -2.95 -12.54
C ARG A 87 -6.88 -1.64 -12.06
N GLU A 88 -7.18 -1.53 -10.77
CA GLU A 88 -7.71 -0.31 -10.17
C GLU A 88 -6.71 0.84 -10.26
N CYS A 89 -5.44 0.59 -9.92
CA CYS A 89 -4.36 1.55 -10.13
C CYS A 89 -4.23 2.00 -11.59
N GLU A 90 -4.31 1.07 -12.55
CA GLU A 90 -4.22 1.38 -13.99
C GLU A 90 -5.37 2.28 -14.44
N LEU A 91 -6.60 1.99 -14.00
CA LEU A 91 -7.80 2.81 -14.32
C LEU A 91 -7.73 4.20 -13.69
N GLU A 92 -7.25 4.33 -12.46
CA GLU A 92 -7.08 5.64 -11.82
C GLU A 92 -6.06 6.51 -12.56
N LEU A 93 -4.94 5.93 -13.00
CA LEU A 93 -3.95 6.63 -13.81
C LEU A 93 -4.52 7.10 -15.15
N GLU A 94 -5.32 6.27 -15.82
CA GLU A 94 -5.96 6.63 -17.09
C GLU A 94 -7.00 7.74 -16.90
N LYS A 95 -7.78 7.70 -15.82
CA LYS A 95 -8.72 8.77 -15.47
C LYS A 95 -8.00 10.10 -15.24
N ILE A 96 -6.89 10.09 -14.51
CA ILE A 96 -6.07 11.31 -14.31
C ILE A 96 -5.55 11.82 -15.66
N ARG A 97 -5.01 10.95 -16.52
CA ARG A 97 -4.53 11.34 -17.86
C ARG A 97 -5.64 11.97 -18.71
N LEU A 98 -6.83 11.39 -18.72
CA LEU A 98 -7.98 11.94 -19.45
C LEU A 98 -8.34 13.33 -18.93
N THR A 99 -8.47 13.51 -17.61
CA THR A 99 -8.78 14.83 -17.03
C THR A 99 -7.70 15.88 -17.36
N GLN A 100 -6.44 15.47 -17.49
CA GLN A 100 -5.35 16.36 -17.88
C GLN A 100 -5.44 16.76 -19.36
N PHE A 101 -5.82 15.84 -20.25
CA PHE A 101 -6.05 16.14 -21.67
C PHE A 101 -7.26 17.04 -21.87
N GLU A 102 -8.38 16.79 -21.17
CA GLU A 102 -9.58 17.61 -21.22
C GLU A 102 -9.30 19.07 -20.82
N LYS A 103 -8.57 19.28 -19.71
CA LYS A 103 -8.16 20.63 -19.28
C LYS A 103 -7.27 21.33 -20.30
N GLN A 104 -6.33 20.61 -20.93
CA GLN A 104 -5.49 21.19 -21.99
C GLN A 104 -6.32 21.59 -23.21
N LEU A 105 -7.29 20.77 -23.61
CA LEU A 105 -8.20 21.07 -24.70
C LEU A 105 -9.06 22.31 -24.39
N GLU A 106 -9.57 22.42 -23.15
CA GLU A 106 -10.33 23.58 -22.68
C GLU A 106 -9.51 24.86 -22.74
N ILE A 107 -8.25 24.84 -22.26
CA ILE A 107 -7.33 25.99 -22.34
C ILE A 107 -7.05 26.37 -23.81
N ALA A 108 -6.80 25.38 -24.67
CA ALA A 108 -6.53 25.62 -26.09
C ALA A 108 -7.74 26.27 -26.80
N ASN A 109 -8.95 25.78 -26.51
CA ASN A 109 -10.19 26.33 -27.04
C ASN A 109 -10.41 27.77 -26.54
N ALA A 110 -10.28 28.02 -25.24
CA ALA A 110 -10.42 29.37 -24.67
C ALA A 110 -9.39 30.35 -25.25
N THR A 111 -8.15 29.91 -25.45
CA THR A 111 -7.08 30.73 -26.06
C THR A 111 -7.40 31.07 -27.51
N ARG A 112 -7.89 30.09 -28.29
CA ARG A 112 -8.33 30.31 -29.67
C ARG A 112 -9.50 31.28 -29.74
N ASP A 113 -10.47 31.15 -28.85
CA ASP A 113 -11.65 32.02 -28.80
C ASP A 113 -11.25 33.46 -28.39
N LEU A 114 -10.28 33.62 -27.48
CA LEU A 114 -9.68 34.93 -27.16
C LEU A 114 -8.98 35.54 -28.38
N ALA A 115 -8.17 34.77 -29.11
CA ALA A 115 -7.48 35.24 -30.31
C ALA A 115 -8.46 35.67 -31.42
N ASN A 116 -9.56 34.92 -31.62
CA ASN A 116 -10.61 35.26 -32.58
C ASN A 116 -11.38 36.53 -32.16
N THR A 117 -11.57 36.75 -30.86
CA THR A 117 -12.23 37.95 -30.33
C THR A 117 -11.34 39.19 -30.46
N SER A 118 -10.02 39.04 -30.25
CA SER A 118 -9.05 40.11 -30.48
C SER A 118 -8.95 40.51 -31.95
N GLN A 119 -9.03 39.56 -32.89
CA GLN A 119 -9.11 39.90 -34.32
C GLN A 119 -10.41 40.61 -34.71
N ALA A 120 -11.53 40.37 -34.00
CA ALA A 120 -12.78 41.09 -34.23
C ALA A 120 -12.78 42.54 -33.69
N THR A 121 -11.79 42.92 -32.87
CA THR A 121 -11.67 44.28 -32.29
C THR A 121 -10.57 45.15 -32.95
N GLU A 122 -9.77 44.62 -33.88
CA GLU A 122 -8.79 45.37 -34.67
C GLU A 122 -9.40 46.13 -35.88
N ILE A 123 -10.52 46.85 -35.68
CA ILE A 123 -10.94 47.96 -36.56
C ILE A 123 -10.93 49.29 -35.79
N VAL A 124 -10.14 49.42 -34.72
CA VAL A 124 -9.97 50.69 -34.01
C VAL A 124 -8.49 51.01 -33.79
N GLU A 125 -8.02 51.92 -34.64
CA GLU A 125 -6.89 52.86 -34.54
C GLU A 125 -5.67 52.51 -33.63
N PRO A 126 -4.50 52.19 -34.22
CA PRO A 126 -3.29 51.78 -33.49
C PRO A 126 -2.53 52.91 -32.74
N GLY A 127 -3.05 54.14 -32.70
CA GLY A 127 -2.36 55.28 -32.08
C GLY A 127 -2.53 55.43 -30.56
N SER A 128 -3.52 54.78 -29.95
CA SER A 128 -3.90 55.06 -28.54
C SER A 128 -3.08 54.30 -27.49
N LEU A 129 -2.56 53.12 -27.82
CA LEU A 129 -1.87 52.25 -26.85
C LEU A 129 -0.44 52.74 -26.53
N THR A 130 0.26 53.31 -27.50
CA THR A 130 1.66 53.75 -27.37
C THR A 130 1.79 54.94 -26.43
N ASP A 131 0.83 55.86 -26.48
CA ASP A 131 0.86 57.11 -25.71
C ASP A 131 0.60 56.84 -24.22
N ASN A 132 -0.25 55.85 -23.92
CA ASN A 132 -0.54 55.43 -22.55
C ASN A 132 0.67 54.74 -21.89
N LEU A 133 1.40 53.90 -22.63
CA LEU A 133 2.60 53.24 -22.11
C LEU A 133 3.70 54.27 -21.80
N GLU A 134 3.93 55.23 -22.71
CA GLU A 134 4.94 56.27 -22.51
C GLU A 134 4.62 57.17 -21.30
N SER A 135 3.34 57.53 -21.14
CA SER A 135 2.87 58.31 -19.99
C SER A 135 3.04 57.54 -18.68
N LEU A 136 2.72 56.24 -18.68
CA LEU A 136 2.90 55.38 -17.52
C LEU A 136 4.39 55.24 -17.15
N ILE A 137 5.27 54.99 -18.12
CA ILE A 137 6.72 54.89 -17.91
C ILE A 137 7.28 56.21 -17.37
N LYS A 138 6.84 57.36 -17.89
CA LYS A 138 7.21 58.69 -17.35
C LYS A 138 6.67 58.93 -15.93
N SER A 139 5.51 58.37 -15.59
CA SER A 139 4.91 58.52 -14.26
C SER A 139 5.63 57.71 -13.17
N ILE A 140 6.38 56.67 -13.55
CA ILE A 140 7.14 55.85 -12.60
C ILE A 140 8.36 56.63 -12.12
N LYS A 141 8.31 57.08 -10.86
CA LYS A 141 9.47 57.68 -10.19
C LYS A 141 10.48 56.59 -9.85
N THR A 142 11.63 56.60 -10.50
CA THR A 142 12.72 55.65 -10.20
C THR A 142 13.46 56.10 -8.93
N LEU A 143 13.52 55.21 -7.94
CA LEU A 143 14.30 55.41 -6.72
C LEU A 143 15.63 54.66 -6.86
N THR A 144 16.73 55.39 -7.09
CA THR A 144 18.08 54.81 -7.16
C THR A 144 18.64 54.67 -5.74
N ILE A 145 19.02 53.45 -5.35
CA ILE A 145 19.65 53.15 -4.07
C ILE A 145 21.08 52.66 -4.33
N PRO A 146 22.10 53.19 -3.65
CA PRO A 146 23.47 52.71 -3.81
C PRO A 146 23.59 51.25 -3.33
N VAL A 147 24.22 50.41 -4.16
CA VAL A 147 24.48 49.00 -3.82
C VAL A 147 25.71 48.94 -2.91
N PRO A 148 25.60 48.42 -1.67
CA PRO A 148 26.75 48.29 -0.78
C PRO A 148 27.70 47.20 -1.29
N VAL A 149 28.91 47.61 -1.65
CA VAL A 149 30.03 46.71 -1.99
C VAL A 149 30.71 46.25 -0.70
N GLY A 150 30.13 45.25 -0.05
CA GLY A 150 30.69 44.61 1.14
C GLY A 150 30.07 43.24 1.37
N SER A 151 30.88 42.18 1.37
CA SER A 151 30.47 40.77 1.32
C SER A 151 30.05 40.18 2.67
N GLU A 152 29.31 40.91 3.50
CA GLU A 152 28.80 40.38 4.76
C GLU A 152 27.29 40.63 4.90
N SER A 153 26.51 39.58 4.59
CA SER A 153 25.09 39.37 4.85
C SER A 153 24.08 40.35 4.20
N PHE A 154 23.58 39.97 3.02
CA PHE A 154 22.31 40.50 2.50
C PHE A 154 21.17 39.98 3.39
N ASN A 155 20.60 40.84 4.23
CA ASN A 155 19.43 40.52 5.04
C ASN A 155 18.18 41.16 4.39
N PRO A 156 17.31 40.40 3.69
CA PRO A 156 16.23 40.96 2.86
C PRO A 156 15.10 41.65 3.65
N LEU A 157 15.15 41.63 4.99
CA LEU A 157 14.13 42.22 5.86
C LEU A 157 14.34 43.70 6.18
N SER A 158 15.49 44.31 5.87
CA SER A 158 15.70 45.75 6.17
C SER A 158 14.99 46.69 5.20
N VAL A 159 14.64 46.21 4.00
CA VAL A 159 13.97 47.02 2.96
C VAL A 159 12.53 47.34 3.35
N SER A 160 11.88 46.47 4.14
CA SER A 160 10.47 46.61 4.53
C SER A 160 10.23 47.76 5.52
N HIS A 161 11.25 48.26 6.21
CA HIS A 161 11.06 49.26 7.29
C HIS A 161 11.18 50.72 6.83
N VAL A 162 11.63 50.98 5.60
CA VAL A 162 11.79 52.37 5.10
C VAL A 162 10.55 52.86 4.34
N PHE A 163 9.65 51.96 3.89
CA PHE A 163 8.49 52.33 3.08
C PHE A 163 7.25 52.77 3.85
N LEU A 164 7.30 52.79 5.19
CA LEU A 164 6.17 53.13 6.05
C LEU A 164 6.49 54.38 6.90
N ARG A 165 6.71 55.54 6.27
CA ARG A 165 6.50 56.84 6.92
C ARG A 165 6.63 58.01 5.92
N ARG A 166 5.49 58.50 5.42
CA ARG A 166 4.96 59.88 5.65
C ARG A 166 4.00 60.34 4.54
N PRO A 167 3.11 61.31 4.86
CA PRO A 167 1.76 61.39 4.33
C PRO A 167 1.66 62.22 3.05
N TRP A 168 0.56 61.98 2.35
CA TRP A 168 0.10 62.80 1.23
C TRP A 168 -0.19 64.23 1.73
N THR A 169 0.56 65.20 1.21
CA THR A 169 0.17 66.61 1.23
C THR A 169 0.29 67.14 -0.19
N THR A 170 -0.86 67.47 -0.76
CA THR A 170 -1.05 68.14 -2.06
C THR A 170 -0.58 69.60 -2.01
N PRO A 171 -0.26 70.17 -3.18
CA PRO A 171 -0.97 71.35 -3.64
C PRO A 171 -1.70 71.11 -4.97
#